data_AF-A0A2D8PET8-F1
#
_entry.id   AF-A0A2D8PET8-F1
#
_cell.length_a   1.000
_cell.length_b   1.000
_cell.length_c   1.000
_cell.angle_alpha   90.00
_cell.angle_beta   90.00
_cell.angle_gamma   90.00
#
_symmetry.space_group_name_H-M   'P 1'
#
loop_
_entity.id
_entity.type
_entity.pdbx_description
1 polymer ?
#
loop_
_entity_poly.entity_id
_entity_poly.type
_entity_poly.pdbx_seq_one_letter_code
_entity_poly.pdbx_strand_id
1 'polypeptide(L)'
;MALLRLIVLLFLLCSVVYLAVAWYSRSVRHEKLEKEWDADHPDGGSKTERQTFITQGMIDYNDSIRPKLLLLIYVVPALFVGVVLYITNAN
;
A
#
# COMPACT_ATOMS: atom_id res chain seq x y z
N MET A 1 -8.15 26.43 16.81
CA MET A 1 -6.76 26.23 16.34
C MET A 1 -6.15 24.87 16.74
N ALA A 2 -6.31 24.39 17.98
CA ALA A 2 -5.68 23.13 18.43
C ALA A 2 -6.14 21.88 17.65
N LEU A 3 -7.44 21.75 17.37
CA LEU A 3 -8.01 20.60 16.66
C LEU A 3 -7.48 20.48 15.22
N LEU A 4 -7.41 21.61 14.48
CA LEU A 4 -6.87 21.64 13.12
C LEU A 4 -5.41 21.14 13.07
N ARG A 5 -4.59 21.58 14.03
CA ARG A 5 -3.18 21.15 14.15
C ARG A 5 -3.07 19.64 14.37
N LEU A 6 -3.92 19.07 15.22
CA LEU A 6 -3.94 17.63 15.47
C LEU A 6 -4.37 16.82 14.24
N ILE A 7 -5.38 17.29 13.50
CA ILE A 7 -5.81 16.67 12.24
C ILE A 7 -4.65 16.65 11.23
N VAL A 8 -3.97 17.79 11.06
CA VAL A 8 -2.82 17.88 10.14
C VAL A 8 -1.71 16.93 10.56
N LEU A 9 -1.37 16.89 11.86
CA LEU A 9 -0.36 15.96 12.37
C LEU A 9 -0.73 14.49 12.14
N LEU A 10 -1.99 14.12 12.40
CA LEU A 10 -2.49 12.77 12.16
C LEU A 10 -2.42 12.42 10.67
N PHE A 11 -2.86 13.33 9.79
CA PHE A 11 -2.80 13.13 8.35
C PHE A 11 -1.36 12.93 7.84
N LEU A 12 -0.42 13.72 8.35
CA LEU A 12 1.00 13.58 8.03
C LEU A 12 1.56 12.23 8.50
N LEU A 13 1.23 11.82 9.73
CA LEU A 13 1.64 10.52 10.27
C LEU A 13 1.09 9.37 9.41
N CYS A 14 -0.21 9.40 9.09
CA CYS A 14 -0.83 8.41 8.20
C CYS A 14 -0.17 8.39 6.81
N SER A 15 0.25 9.56 6.30
CA SER A 15 0.93 9.64 5.02
C SER A 15 2.30 8.99 5.02
N VAL A 16 3.09 9.19 6.09
CA VAL A 16 4.37 8.49 6.24
C VAL A 16 4.16 6.99 6.28
N VAL A 17 3.19 6.51 7.07
CA VAL A 17 2.86 5.08 7.16
C VAL A 17 2.38 4.54 5.80
N TYR A 18 1.48 5.25 5.13
CA TYR A 18 0.96 4.86 3.82
C TYR A 18 2.09 4.71 2.80
N LEU A 19 2.99 5.69 2.71
CA LEU A 19 4.12 5.64 1.79
C LEU A 19 5.06 4.47 2.09
N ALA A 20 5.38 4.25 3.36
CA ALA A 20 6.23 3.13 3.78
C ALA A 20 5.62 1.77 3.40
N VAL A 21 4.33 1.57 3.67
CA VAL A 21 3.63 0.32 3.35
C VAL A 21 3.47 0.16 1.83
N ALA A 22 3.15 1.23 1.10
CA ALA A 22 3.02 1.20 -0.35
C ALA A 22 4.34 0.80 -1.04
N TRP A 23 5.46 1.38 -0.61
CA TRP A 23 6.78 1.01 -1.10
C TRP A 23 7.16 -0.43 -0.75
N TYR A 24 6.96 -0.84 0.51
CA TYR A 24 7.24 -2.20 0.95
C TYR A 24 6.43 -3.23 0.16
N SER A 25 5.12 -3.01 0.01
CA SER A 25 4.23 -3.92 -0.72
C SER A 25 4.65 -4.08 -2.19
N ARG A 26 5.03 -2.98 -2.85
CA ARG A 26 5.51 -3.00 -4.23
C ARG A 26 6.83 -3.76 -4.37
N SER A 27 7.76 -3.54 -3.44
CA SER A 27 9.06 -4.22 -3.41
C SER A 27 8.90 -5.73 -3.23
N VAL A 28 8.10 -6.17 -2.27
CA VAL A 28 7.84 -7.59 -2.02
C VAL A 28 7.15 -8.25 -3.22
N ARG A 29 6.21 -7.53 -3.89
CA ARG A 29 5.55 -8.08 -5.08
C ARG A 29 6.54 -8.28 -6.22
N HIS A 30 7.43 -7.32 -6.45
CA HIS A 30 8.47 -7.42 -7.46
C HIS A 30 9.39 -8.62 -7.17
N GLU A 31 9.90 -8.73 -5.95
CA GLU A 31 10.77 -9.84 -5.54
C GLU A 31 10.10 -11.21 -5.70
N LYS A 32 8.79 -11.31 -5.41
CA LYS A 32 8.03 -12.55 -5.63
C LYS A 32 7.97 -12.94 -7.11
N LEU A 33 7.74 -11.98 -8.00
CA LEU A 33 7.70 -12.22 -9.45
C LEU A 33 9.08 -12.65 -9.98
N GLU A 34 10.15 -12.07 -9.43
CA GLU A 34 11.51 -12.48 -9.77
C GLU A 34 11.79 -13.92 -9.34
N LYS A 35 11.44 -14.28 -8.10
CA LYS A 35 11.60 -15.65 -7.58
C LYS A 35 10.74 -16.66 -8.33
N GLU A 36 9.52 -16.28 -8.71
CA GLU A 36 8.62 -17.12 -9.51
C GLU A 36 9.22 -17.39 -10.89
N TRP A 37 9.73 -16.35 -11.56
CA TRP A 37 10.43 -16.51 -12.83
C TRP A 37 11.67 -17.41 -12.71
N ASP A 38 12.52 -17.16 -11.71
CA ASP A 38 13.77 -17.90 -11.51
C ASP A 38 13.50 -19.37 -11.13
N ALA A 39 12.36 -19.67 -10.49
CA ALA A 39 11.93 -21.03 -10.18
C ALA A 39 11.43 -21.78 -11.43
N ASP A 40 10.70 -21.10 -12.32
CA ASP A 40 10.18 -21.69 -13.55
C ASP A 40 11.25 -21.83 -14.66
N HIS A 41 12.31 -21.01 -14.61
CA HIS A 41 13.40 -20.99 -15.58
C HIS A 41 14.78 -21.15 -14.92
N PRO A 42 15.10 -22.35 -14.38
CA PRO A 42 16.35 -22.60 -13.65
C PRO A 42 17.62 -22.46 -14.50
N ASP A 43 17.49 -22.47 -15.83
CA ASP A 43 18.56 -22.25 -16.82
C ASP A 43 18.78 -20.76 -17.16
N GLY A 44 17.98 -19.85 -16.57
CA GLY A 44 18.20 -18.41 -16.60
C GLY A 44 17.42 -17.65 -17.69
N GLY A 45 16.75 -18.35 -18.60
CA GLY A 45 15.80 -17.80 -19.59
C GLY A 45 16.28 -16.59 -20.40
N SER A 46 15.38 -15.98 -21.17
CA SER A 46 15.66 -14.70 -21.84
C SER A 46 15.43 -13.53 -20.88
N LYS A 47 16.41 -12.61 -20.80
CA LYS A 47 16.28 -11.37 -20.01
C LYS A 47 15.08 -10.52 -20.43
N THR A 48 14.77 -10.51 -21.73
CA THR A 48 13.64 -9.76 -22.28
C THR A 48 12.31 -10.36 -21.82
N GLU A 49 12.21 -11.69 -21.81
CA GLU A 49 10.99 -12.39 -21.38
C GLU A 49 10.76 -12.22 -19.87
N ARG A 50 11.84 -12.30 -19.06
CA ARG A 50 11.80 -11.99 -17.62
C ARG A 50 11.26 -10.60 -17.35
N GLN A 51 11.78 -9.60 -18.07
CA GLN A 51 11.32 -8.22 -17.89
C GLN A 51 9.85 -8.05 -18.28
N THR A 52 9.41 -8.67 -19.38
CA THR A 52 8.01 -8.65 -19.79
C THR A 52 7.11 -9.31 -18.75
N PHE A 53 7.50 -10.48 -18.21
CA PHE A 53 6.76 -11.18 -17.16
C PHE A 53 6.59 -10.33 -15.90
N ILE A 54 7.69 -9.76 -15.39
CA ILE A 54 7.65 -8.90 -14.21
C ILE A 54 6.79 -7.66 -14.45
N THR A 55 6.93 -7.03 -15.62
CA THR A 55 6.17 -5.83 -15.98
C THR A 55 4.67 -6.13 -16.02
N GLN A 56 4.28 -7.23 -16.68
CA GLN A 56 2.87 -7.65 -16.73
C GLN A 56 2.33 -8.00 -15.35
N GLY A 57 3.07 -8.77 -14.55
CA GLY A 57 2.68 -9.11 -13.18
C GLY A 57 2.54 -7.88 -12.26
N MET A 58 3.28 -6.81 -12.53
CA MET A 58 3.14 -5.52 -11.84
C MET A 58 1.94 -4.70 -12.33
N ILE A 59 1.59 -4.77 -13.61
CA ILE A 59 0.35 -4.16 -14.16
C ILE A 59 -0.86 -4.80 -13.48
N ASP A 60 -0.93 -6.13 -13.44
CA ASP A 60 -2.04 -6.86 -12.81
C ASP A 60 -2.14 -6.54 -11.30
N TYR A 61 -1.00 -6.36 -10.63
CA TYR A 61 -0.97 -5.93 -9.22
C TYR A 61 -1.55 -4.51 -9.05
N ASN A 62 -1.21 -3.59 -9.95
CA ASN A 62 -1.70 -2.21 -9.90
C ASN A 62 -3.21 -2.12 -10.19
N ASP A 63 -3.73 -2.94 -11.09
CA ASP A 63 -5.17 -2.98 -11.43
C ASP A 63 -6.01 -3.66 -10.33
N SER A 64 -5.37 -4.43 -9.46
CA SER A 64 -6.02 -5.10 -8.33
C SER A 64 -6.55 -4.12 -7.27
N ILE A 65 -7.45 -4.61 -6.41
CA ILE A 65 -7.93 -3.90 -5.21
C ILE A 65 -6.87 -3.81 -4.10
N ARG A 66 -5.80 -4.62 -4.17
CA ARG A 66 -4.75 -4.69 -3.15
C ARG A 66 -4.08 -3.34 -2.85
N PRO A 67 -3.58 -2.58 -3.84
CA PRO A 67 -3.05 -1.24 -3.58
C PRO A 67 -4.13 -0.27 -3.09
N LYS A 68 -5.39 -0.44 -3.52
CA LYS A 68 -6.51 0.41 -3.09
C LYS A 68 -6.85 0.21 -1.61
N LEU A 69 -6.67 -1.00 -1.07
CA LEU A 69 -6.84 -1.29 0.36
C LEU A 69 -5.88 -0.51 1.25
N LEU A 70 -4.74 -0.04 0.74
CA LEU A 70 -3.82 0.80 1.51
C LEU A 70 -4.45 2.15 1.89
N LEU A 71 -5.45 2.63 1.14
CA LEU A 71 -6.20 3.84 1.50
C LEU A 71 -6.92 3.71 2.84
N LEU A 72 -7.16 2.48 3.31
CA LEU A 72 -7.75 2.20 4.60
C LEU A 72 -6.90 2.75 5.77
N ILE A 73 -5.59 2.96 5.55
CA ILE A 73 -4.67 3.64 6.49
C ILE A 73 -5.14 5.07 6.80
N TYR A 74 -5.83 5.74 5.87
CA TYR A 74 -6.41 7.06 6.10
C TYR A 74 -7.83 6.99 6.65
N VAL A 75 -8.63 6.04 6.16
CA VAL A 75 -10.04 5.92 6.50
C VAL A 75 -10.23 5.47 7.96
N VAL A 76 -9.47 4.48 8.44
CA VAL A 76 -9.61 3.95 9.81
C VAL A 76 -9.35 5.02 10.87
N PRO A 77 -8.25 5.79 10.84
CA PRO A 77 -8.03 6.84 11.82
C PRO A 77 -9.07 7.96 11.76
N ALA A 78 -9.53 8.32 10.56
CA ALA A 78 -10.57 9.34 10.40
C ALA A 78 -11.91 8.88 11.03
N LEU A 79 -12.32 7.64 10.78
CA LEU A 79 -13.51 7.04 11.38
C LEU A 79 -13.35 6.93 12.91
N PHE A 80 -12.19 6.52 13.40
CA PHE A 80 -11.91 6.43 14.84
C PHE A 80 -12.10 7.78 15.53
N VAL A 81 -11.54 8.86 14.97
CA VAL A 81 -11.74 10.23 15.50
C VAL A 81 -13.23 10.62 15.46
N GLY A 82 -13.94 10.34 14.36
CA GLY A 82 -15.37 10.62 14.25
C GLY A 82 -16.22 9.90 15.30
N VAL A 83 -15.93 8.62 15.55
CA VAL A 83 -16.61 7.81 16.57
C VAL A 83 -16.35 8.37 17.97
N VAL A 84 -15.10 8.70 18.30
CA VAL A 84 -14.75 9.29 19.61
C VAL A 84 -15.47 10.62 19.84
N LEU A 85 -15.53 11.48 18.83
CA LEU A 85 -16.25 12.74 18.91
C LEU A 85 -17.76 12.54 19.09
N TYR A 86 -18.35 11.59 18.37
CA TYR A 86 -19.76 11.25 18.52
C TYR A 86 -20.08 10.78 19.93
N ILE A 87 -19.34 9.79 20.45
CA ILE A 87 -19.59 9.24 21.80
C ILE A 87 -19.43 10.31 22.89
N THR A 88 -18.42 11.17 22.76
CA THR A 88 -18.13 12.20 23.78
C THR A 88 -19.13 13.36 23.75
N ASN A 89 -19.75 13.63 22.59
CA ASN A 89 -20.68 14.76 22.42
C ASN A 89 -22.16 14.34 22.49
N ALA A 90 -22.49 13.08 22.17
CA ALA A 90 -23.84 12.54 22.20
C ALA A 90 -24.30 12.11 23.62
N ASN A 91 -23.51 12.42 24.65
CA ASN A 91 -23.83 12.25 26.06
C ASN A 91 -23.82 13.61 26.76
#